data_AF-A0A6U4MHZ3-F1
#
_entry.id   AF-A0A6U4MHZ3-F1
#
_cell.length_a   1.000
_cell.length_b   1.000
_cell.length_c   1.000
_cell.angle_alpha   90.00
_cell.angle_beta   90.00
_cell.angle_gamma   90.00
#
_symmetry.space_group_name_H-M   'P 1'
#
loop_
_entity.id
_entity.type
_entity.pdbx_description
1 polymer ?
#
loop_
_entity_poly.entity_id
_entity_poly.type
_entity_poly.pdbx_seq_one_letter_code
_entity_poly.pdbx_strand_id
1 'polypeptide(L)'
;MIDQLLSSLTCCSDRPGANKGGQGPATLLITCFNEADKEITDLRIPANTSWSEMQDMITGALGEKAIFVYDDGSGDDFPVRDEKEFLGFLGMVRSNKNVHGEYDIMLLGEGEWERYDKEQKAMRR
;
A
#
# COMPACT_ATOMS: atom_id res chain seq x y z
N MET A 1 -19.08 9.42 -48.96
CA MET A 1 -18.46 8.29 -49.68
C MET A 1 -16.97 8.59 -49.72
N ILE A 2 -16.06 7.94 -49.00
CA ILE A 2 -15.93 6.53 -48.55
C ILE A 2 -14.99 6.51 -47.32
N ASP A 3 -15.29 5.59 -46.39
CA ASP A 3 -14.53 4.85 -45.35
C ASP A 3 -13.36 5.49 -44.57
N GLN A 4 -13.43 5.61 -43.24
CA GLN A 4 -13.17 4.58 -42.20
C GLN A 4 -11.75 3.97 -42.26
N LEU A 5 -10.92 4.28 -41.25
CA LEU A 5 -10.14 3.27 -40.53
C LEU A 5 -9.57 3.82 -39.21
N LEU A 6 -10.08 3.24 -38.12
CA LEU A 6 -9.52 3.22 -36.77
C LEU A 6 -8.13 2.58 -36.79
N SER A 7 -7.16 3.17 -36.06
CA SER A 7 -5.92 2.54 -35.56
C SER A 7 -5.20 3.62 -34.72
N SER A 8 -4.91 3.50 -33.43
CA SER A 8 -4.73 2.30 -32.61
C SER A 8 -4.92 2.67 -31.14
N LEU A 9 -5.66 1.83 -30.41
CA LEU A 9 -5.47 1.68 -28.97
C LEU A 9 -4.04 1.20 -28.74
N THR A 10 -3.26 1.91 -27.92
CA THR A 10 -2.11 1.28 -27.26
C THR A 10 -2.63 0.60 -26.00
N CYS A 11 -3.13 -0.62 -26.18
CA CYS A 11 -3.34 -1.58 -25.12
C CYS A 11 -2.00 -1.96 -24.48
N CYS A 12 -2.07 -2.20 -23.18
CA CYS A 12 -1.15 -2.90 -22.29
C CYS A 12 0.00 -3.65 -22.98
N SER A 13 1.25 -3.25 -22.70
CA SER A 13 2.39 -4.14 -22.85
C SER A 13 2.58 -4.90 -21.54
N ASP A 14 1.95 -6.07 -21.48
CA ASP A 14 2.32 -7.14 -20.54
C ASP A 14 3.65 -7.79 -20.98
N ARG A 15 4.46 -8.17 -19.99
CA ARG A 15 5.85 -8.67 -20.10
C ARG A 15 5.94 -10.03 -20.82
N PRO A 16 7.15 -10.47 -21.23
CA PRO A 16 7.86 -11.42 -20.35
C PRO A 16 9.39 -11.28 -20.41
N GLY A 17 10.05 -11.29 -19.24
CA GLY A 17 11.51 -11.28 -19.15
C GLY A 17 12.00 -11.92 -17.86
N ALA A 18 12.50 -13.15 -17.98
CA ALA A 18 12.99 -13.98 -16.89
C ALA A 18 14.17 -13.34 -16.13
N ASN A 19 14.07 -13.29 -14.80
CA ASN A 19 15.25 -13.32 -13.93
C ASN A 19 14.99 -14.22 -12.73
N LYS A 20 15.85 -15.24 -12.59
CA LYS A 20 15.98 -16.06 -11.37
C LYS A 20 16.51 -15.16 -10.26
N GLY A 21 15.75 -15.06 -9.17
CA GLY A 21 16.01 -14.17 -8.04
C GLY A 21 14.84 -13.21 -7.93
N GLY A 22 13.80 -13.60 -7.18
CA GLY A 22 12.58 -12.82 -7.05
C GLY A 22 12.83 -11.46 -6.41
N GLN A 23 13.13 -10.47 -7.23
CA GLN A 23 12.94 -9.08 -6.88
C GLN A 23 11.46 -8.79 -7.12
N GLY A 24 10.75 -8.47 -6.04
CA GLY A 24 9.37 -7.99 -6.10
C GLY A 24 9.24 -6.75 -7.00
N PRO A 25 8.03 -6.21 -7.16
CA PRO A 25 7.81 -5.03 -7.98
C PRO A 25 8.73 -3.87 -7.55
N ALA A 26 9.32 -3.16 -8.52
CA ALA A 26 10.22 -2.04 -8.26
C ALA A 26 9.52 -0.86 -7.56
N THR A 27 8.19 -0.81 -7.67
CA THR A 27 7.31 0.20 -7.08
C THR A 27 6.05 -0.50 -6.58
N LEU A 28 5.63 -0.15 -5.38
CA LEU A 28 4.39 -0.58 -4.74
C LEU A 28 3.35 0.51 -4.93
N LEU A 29 2.16 0.15 -5.37
CA LEU A 29 0.97 0.98 -5.30
C LEU A 29 0.29 0.68 -3.97
N ILE A 30 0.13 1.71 -3.15
CA ILE A 30 -0.55 1.63 -1.86
C ILE A 30 -1.78 2.51 -1.90
N THR A 31 -2.95 1.89 -1.82
CA THR A 31 -4.24 2.57 -1.71
C THR A 31 -4.49 2.89 -0.25
N CYS A 32 -4.67 4.16 0.08
CA CYS A 32 -4.82 4.62 1.46
C CYS A 32 -6.29 4.87 1.77
N PHE A 33 -6.81 4.24 2.81
CA PHE A 33 -8.18 4.39 3.31
C PHE A 33 -8.19 5.06 4.69
N ASN A 34 -9.32 5.67 5.06
CA ASN A 34 -9.57 6.09 6.43
C ASN A 34 -10.36 5.02 7.21
N GLU A 35 -10.61 5.27 8.50
CA GLU A 35 -11.42 4.38 9.37
C GLU A 35 -12.85 4.14 8.87
N ALA A 36 -13.38 5.00 7.98
CA ALA A 36 -14.69 4.86 7.39
C ALA A 36 -14.67 4.08 6.06
N ASP A 37 -13.58 3.37 5.76
CA ASP A 37 -13.36 2.62 4.53
C ASP A 37 -13.50 3.47 3.26
N LYS A 38 -13.14 4.75 3.38
CA LYS A 38 -13.14 5.68 2.26
C LYS A 38 -11.71 5.86 1.76
N GLU A 39 -11.52 5.59 0.48
CA GLU A 39 -10.28 5.88 -0.23
C GLU A 39 -9.94 7.38 -0.10
N ILE A 40 -8.71 7.64 0.31
CA ILE A 40 -8.15 8.98 0.47
C ILE A 40 -7.24 9.30 -0.71
N THR A 41 -6.27 8.42 -0.98
CA THR A 41 -5.23 8.64 -2.01
C THR A 41 -4.50 7.35 -2.35
N ASP A 42 -3.92 7.31 -3.55
CA ASP A 42 -2.95 6.30 -3.95
C ASP A 42 -1.51 6.82 -3.78
N LEU A 43 -0.64 6.00 -3.21
CA LEU A 43 0.78 6.27 -3.06
C LEU A 43 1.60 5.29 -3.89
N ARG A 44 2.52 5.81 -4.70
CA ARG A 44 3.48 5.00 -5.46
C ARG A 44 4.83 5.04 -4.76
N ILE A 45 5.18 3.94 -4.13
CA ILE A 45 6.33 3.86 -3.23
C ILE A 45 7.41 3.00 -3.88
N PRO A 46 8.59 3.56 -4.18
CA PRO A 46 9.75 2.77 -4.55
C PRO A 46 10.04 1.67 -3.52
N ALA A 47 10.43 0.49 -3.96
CA ALA A 47 10.71 -0.60 -3.04
C ALA A 47 11.83 -0.28 -2.03
N ASN A 48 12.72 0.67 -2.35
CA ASN A 48 13.85 1.10 -1.53
C ASN A 48 13.58 2.35 -0.68
N THR A 49 12.33 2.81 -0.60
CA THR A 49 11.92 3.92 0.27
C THR A 49 12.24 3.62 1.74
N SER A 50 12.72 4.62 2.47
CA SER A 50 12.90 4.59 3.93
C SER A 50 11.62 4.99 4.66
N TRP A 51 11.51 4.66 5.95
CA TRP A 51 10.33 5.06 6.74
C TRP A 51 10.14 6.57 6.81
N SER A 52 11.23 7.35 6.89
CA SER A 52 11.14 8.81 6.90
C SER A 52 10.49 9.33 5.61
N GLU A 53 10.97 8.86 4.46
CA GLU A 53 10.40 9.25 3.16
C GLU A 53 8.95 8.81 3.02
N MET A 54 8.60 7.63 3.54
CA MET A 54 7.22 7.16 3.58
C MET A 54 6.34 8.09 4.42
N GLN A 55 6.80 8.50 5.60
CA GLN A 55 6.10 9.47 6.44
C GLN A 55 5.94 10.83 5.76
N ASP A 56 6.97 11.32 5.10
CA ASP A 56 6.91 12.57 4.34
C ASP A 56 5.88 12.48 3.20
N MET A 57 5.77 11.33 2.52
CA MET A 57 4.76 11.10 1.48
C MET A 57 3.33 11.07 2.05
N ILE A 58 3.11 10.35 3.14
CA ILE A 58 1.80 10.28 3.82
C ILE A 58 1.40 11.68 4.32
N THR A 59 2.32 12.35 5.01
CA THR A 59 2.09 13.70 5.54
C THR A 59 1.85 14.70 4.41
N GLY A 60 2.57 14.59 3.30
CA GLY A 60 2.35 15.42 2.12
C GLY A 60 0.98 15.18 1.46
N ALA A 61 0.45 13.96 1.51
CA ALA A 61 -0.84 13.62 0.92
C ALA A 61 -2.02 13.97 1.83
N LEU A 62 -1.89 13.77 3.14
CA LEU A 62 -2.95 14.05 4.12
C LEU A 62 -2.90 15.48 4.67
N GLY A 63 -1.75 16.15 4.60
CA GLY A 63 -1.50 17.43 5.27
C GLY A 63 -1.23 17.29 6.78
N GLU A 64 -1.30 16.08 7.32
CA GLU A 64 -1.04 15.75 8.72
C GLU A 64 -0.33 14.40 8.86
N LYS A 65 0.33 14.21 10.00
CA LYS A 65 1.04 12.97 10.29
C LYS A 65 0.04 11.87 10.65
N ALA A 66 0.14 10.73 9.99
CA ALA A 66 -0.73 9.58 10.22
C ALA A 66 0.06 8.31 10.57
N ILE A 67 -0.59 7.39 11.27
CA ILE A 67 -0.13 6.03 11.49
C ILE A 67 -0.64 5.16 10.35
N PHE A 68 0.27 4.40 9.77
CA PHE A 68 -0.01 3.41 8.75
C PHE A 68 -0.46 2.11 9.42
N VAL A 69 -1.55 1.51 8.95
CA VAL A 69 -2.05 0.22 9.43
C VAL A 69 -2.28 -0.72 8.25
N TYR A 70 -1.83 -1.95 8.38
CA TYR A 70 -1.96 -2.99 7.36
C TYR A 70 -2.41 -4.31 7.97
N ASP A 71 -3.22 -5.08 7.24
CA ASP A 71 -3.52 -6.49 7.55
C ASP A 71 -2.48 -7.35 6.84
N ASP A 72 -1.87 -8.34 7.50
CA ASP A 72 -0.92 -9.28 6.88
C ASP A 72 -1.60 -10.53 6.29
N GLY A 73 -2.92 -10.61 6.36
CA GLY A 73 -3.76 -11.73 5.97
C GLY A 73 -4.02 -12.73 7.09
N SER A 74 -3.47 -12.53 8.29
CA SER A 74 -3.86 -13.28 9.50
C SER A 74 -5.23 -12.87 10.01
N GLY A 75 -5.75 -11.75 9.51
CA GLY A 75 -6.94 -11.10 10.02
C GLY A 75 -6.65 -10.19 11.20
N ASP A 76 -5.40 -10.02 11.63
CA ASP A 76 -4.96 -8.99 12.58
C ASP A 76 -4.41 -7.76 11.84
N ASP A 77 -4.74 -6.58 12.35
CA ASP A 77 -4.17 -5.32 11.87
C ASP A 77 -2.86 -5.00 12.59
N PHE A 78 -1.89 -4.46 11.86
CA PHE A 78 -0.57 -4.12 12.39
C PHE A 78 -0.23 -2.65 12.09
N PRO A 79 0.27 -1.90 13.09
CA PRO A 79 0.69 -0.53 12.87
C PRO A 79 2.11 -0.49 12.30
N VAL A 80 2.40 0.59 11.59
CA VAL A 80 3.75 1.00 11.23
C VAL A 80 4.00 2.40 11.77
N ARG A 81 4.86 2.46 12.79
CA ARG A 81 5.21 3.66 13.56
C ARG A 81 6.70 3.98 13.44
N ASP A 82 7.50 3.00 13.08
CA ASP A 82 8.95 3.12 12.95
C ASP A 82 9.52 2.29 11.78
N GLU A 83 10.81 2.51 11.51
CA GLU A 83 11.54 1.85 10.42
C GLU A 83 11.52 0.32 10.52
N LYS A 84 11.56 -0.25 11.72
CA LYS A 84 11.56 -1.70 11.90
C LYS A 84 10.21 -2.29 11.51
N GLU A 85 9.11 -1.66 11.94
CA GLU A 85 7.75 -2.06 11.55
C GLU A 85 7.56 -1.90 10.03
N PHE A 86 8.09 -0.81 9.44
CA PHE A 86 8.01 -0.57 8.00
C PHE A 86 8.78 -1.60 7.18
N LEU A 87 9.99 -1.98 7.61
CA LEU A 87 10.75 -3.06 6.98
C LEU A 87 10.04 -4.41 7.08
N GLY A 88 9.30 -4.64 8.19
CA GLY A 88 8.44 -5.81 8.34
C GLY A 88 7.32 -5.82 7.29
N PHE A 89 6.61 -4.70 7.15
CA PHE A 89 5.60 -4.51 6.11
C PHE A 89 6.18 -4.74 4.70
N LEU A 90 7.30 -4.09 4.35
CA LEU A 90 7.95 -4.30 3.05
C LEU A 90 8.38 -5.75 2.84
N GLY A 91 8.86 -6.42 3.88
CA GLY A 91 9.21 -7.83 3.85
C GLY A 91 8.01 -8.73 3.54
N MET A 92 6.88 -8.47 4.18
CA MET A 92 5.60 -9.16 3.94
C MET A 92 5.14 -8.92 2.50
N VAL A 93 5.03 -7.66 2.05
CA VAL A 93 4.55 -7.31 0.71
C VAL A 93 5.41 -7.95 -0.39
N ARG A 94 6.73 -7.96 -0.21
CA ARG A 94 7.66 -8.61 -1.17
C ARG A 94 7.57 -10.13 -1.17
N SER A 95 7.16 -10.73 -0.05
CA SER A 95 7.04 -12.19 0.09
C SER A 95 5.68 -12.70 -0.35
N ASN A 96 4.64 -11.85 -0.28
CA ASN A 96 3.28 -12.20 -0.60
C ASN A 96 3.05 -12.14 -2.12
N LYS A 97 3.10 -13.29 -2.78
CA LYS A 97 2.91 -13.41 -4.24
C LYS A 97 1.50 -13.10 -4.74
N ASN A 98 0.53 -13.01 -3.82
CA ASN A 98 -0.85 -12.64 -4.16
C ASN A 98 -1.05 -11.13 -4.27
N VAL A 99 -0.08 -10.36 -3.77
CA VAL A 99 -0.07 -8.90 -3.89
C VAL A 99 0.57 -8.57 -5.23
N HIS A 100 -0.22 -8.19 -6.22
CA HIS A 100 0.24 -7.83 -7.56
C HIS A 100 0.94 -6.45 -7.62
N GLY A 101 1.54 -6.03 -6.51
CA GLY A 101 2.08 -4.68 -6.32
C GLY A 101 1.05 -3.64 -5.90
N GLU A 102 -0.18 -4.05 -5.57
CA GLU A 102 -1.26 -3.19 -5.06
C GLU A 102 -1.61 -3.63 -3.63
N TYR A 103 -1.59 -2.69 -2.68
CA TYR A 103 -1.87 -2.98 -1.27
C TYR A 103 -2.80 -1.94 -0.68
N ASP A 104 -3.78 -2.38 0.09
CA ASP A 104 -4.69 -1.48 0.80
C ASP A 104 -4.20 -1.28 2.23
N ILE A 105 -4.16 -0.03 2.65
CA ILE A 105 -3.74 0.36 4.00
C ILE A 105 -4.78 1.27 4.61
N MET A 106 -4.84 1.27 5.94
CA MET A 106 -5.61 2.27 6.67
C MET A 106 -4.66 3.32 7.26
N LEU A 107 -5.02 4.58 7.13
CA LEU A 107 -4.34 5.70 7.77
C LEU A 107 -5.15 6.17 8.98
N LEU A 108 -4.49 6.17 10.13
CA LEU A 108 -5.05 6.66 11.41
C LEU A 108 -4.36 7.96 11.82
N GLY A 109 -5.03 8.81 12.59
CA GLY A 109 -4.38 9.97 13.19
C GLY A 109 -3.21 9.58 14.12
N GLU A 110 -2.26 10.48 14.34
CA GLU A 110 -1.18 10.24 15.30
C GLU A 110 -1.75 9.99 16.71
N GLY A 111 -1.47 8.80 17.27
CA GLY A 111 -1.97 8.39 18.59
C GLY A 111 -3.34 7.71 18.60
N GLU A 112 -3.97 7.51 17.45
CA GLU A 112 -5.28 6.84 17.34
C GLU A 112 -5.17 5.30 17.33
N TRP A 113 -3.97 4.74 17.16
CA TRP A 113 -3.73 3.30 17.08
C TRP A 113 -4.25 2.56 18.32
N GLU A 114 -3.95 3.03 19.52
CA GLU A 114 -4.33 2.35 20.77
C GLU A 114 -5.86 2.29 20.95
N ARG A 115 -6.59 3.31 20.47
CA ARG A 115 -8.05 3.29 20.43
C ARG A 115 -8.52 2.25 19.42
N TYR A 116 -8.03 2.33 18.19
CA TYR A 116 -8.39 1.43 17.10
C TYR A 116 -8.16 -0.05 17.45
N ASP A 117 -6.96 -0.40 17.92
CA ASP A 117 -6.59 -1.77 18.32
C ASP A 117 -7.52 -2.33 19.40
N LYS A 118 -7.89 -1.48 20.37
CA LYS A 118 -8.82 -1.87 21.43
C LYS A 118 -10.23 -2.12 20.91
N GLU A 119 -10.72 -1.27 19.99
CA GLU A 119 -12.04 -1.41 19.36
C GLU A 119 -12.11 -2.68 18.49
N GLN A 120 -11.10 -2.91 17.64
CA GLN A 120 -11.01 -4.12 16.82
C GLN A 120 -11.00 -5.39 17.67
N LYS A 121 -10.19 -5.43 18.74
CA LYS A 121 -10.16 -6.57 19.67
C LYS A 121 -11.46 -6.78 20.42
N ALA A 122 -12.24 -5.72 20.66
CA ALA A 122 -13.55 -5.83 21.29
C ALA A 122 -14.61 -6.39 20.33
N MET A 123 -14.57 -6.00 19.05
CA MET A 123 -15.52 -6.47 18.02
C MET A 123 -15.35 -7.95 17.67
N ARG A 124 -14.16 -8.51 17.91
CA ARG A 124 -13.83 -9.91 17.62
C ARG A 124 -14.18 -10.89 18.76
N ARG A 125 -14.70 -10.40 19.89
CA ARG A 125 -15.11 -11.21 21.05
C ARG A 125 -16.61 -11.48 21.04
#